data_AF-A0A8S1DM43-F1
#
_entry.id   AF-A0A8S1DM43-F1
#
_cell.length_a   1.000
_cell.length_b   1.000
_cell.length_c   1.000
_cell.angle_alpha   90.00
_cell.angle_beta   90.00
_cell.angle_gamma   90.00
#
_symmetry.space_group_name_H-M   'P 1'
#
loop_
_entity.id
_entity.type
_entity.pdbx_description
1 polymer ?
#
loop_
_entity_poly.entity_id
_entity_poly.type
_entity_poly.pdbx_seq_one_letter_code
_entity_poly.pdbx_strand_id
1 'polypeptide(L)'
;MAPTNEIESLQKGSIYCMLQPLIRSKKQLDEYYSRLQQNANTAENRKCKRCKIEYKVEMESKGVPKPLDENNLCKFHSCRVIFNKFPDEYYYACCNSNFNAHTNFGRKIKPCTTHNYHISENPAFFKNGIVSSASSRGSNKVVYALECELCATVNGYECCRVTLVDEEDKVVYESLVKPEGFIIDYKTEFSGITKEIMENGPCKSLKEVQNDLLKFIKEDTILMGYGINDELTSLKV
;
A
#
# COMPACT_ATOMS: atom_id res chain seq x y z
N MET A 1 -11.11 -46.26 4.16
CA MET A 1 -10.49 -44.94 4.41
C MET A 1 -9.42 -44.74 3.35
N ALA A 2 -9.81 -44.19 2.19
CA ALA A 2 -8.88 -43.69 1.17
C ALA A 2 -8.68 -42.18 1.40
N PRO A 3 -7.53 -41.61 1.00
CA PRO A 3 -6.80 -40.66 1.82
C PRO A 3 -7.26 -39.21 1.57
N THR A 4 -7.55 -38.49 2.65
CA THR A 4 -7.77 -37.03 2.64
C THR A 4 -6.65 -36.26 1.94
N ASN A 5 -5.41 -36.78 2.00
CA ASN A 5 -4.24 -36.16 1.38
C ASN A 5 -4.25 -36.15 -0.17
N GLU A 6 -4.88 -37.12 -0.84
CA GLU A 6 -4.94 -37.13 -2.31
C GLU A 6 -5.94 -36.09 -2.84
N ILE A 7 -7.05 -35.88 -2.13
CA ILE A 7 -8.07 -34.88 -2.51
C ILE A 7 -7.54 -33.46 -2.31
N GLU A 8 -6.86 -33.20 -1.19
CA GLU A 8 -6.20 -31.90 -0.93
C GLU A 8 -5.13 -31.58 -1.99
N SER A 9 -4.29 -32.56 -2.37
CA SER A 9 -3.26 -32.36 -3.40
C SER A 9 -3.86 -32.09 -4.79
N LEU A 10 -5.00 -32.70 -5.14
CA LEU A 10 -5.73 -32.45 -6.38
C LEU A 10 -6.36 -31.04 -6.40
N GLN A 11 -6.92 -30.58 -5.26
CA GLN A 11 -7.45 -29.21 -5.13
C GLN A 11 -6.34 -28.15 -5.20
N LYS A 12 -5.18 -28.39 -4.57
CA LYS A 12 -3.99 -27.52 -4.67
C LYS A 12 -3.43 -27.46 -6.10
N GLY A 13 -3.44 -28.58 -6.82
CA GLY A 13 -3.09 -28.62 -8.24
C GLY A 13 -4.02 -27.75 -9.10
N SER A 14 -5.32 -27.70 -8.75
CA SER A 14 -6.32 -26.90 -9.46
C SER A 14 -6.11 -25.39 -9.28
N ILE A 15 -5.92 -24.92 -8.04
CA ILE A 15 -5.71 -23.48 -7.78
C ILE A 15 -4.40 -22.98 -8.38
N TYR A 16 -3.32 -23.75 -8.30
CA TYR A 16 -2.04 -23.36 -8.88
C TYR A 16 -2.12 -23.18 -10.39
N CYS A 17 -2.80 -24.10 -11.10
CA CYS A 17 -3.00 -23.99 -12.54
C CYS A 17 -3.79 -22.73 -12.94
N MET A 18 -4.79 -22.34 -12.14
CA MET A 18 -5.56 -21.11 -12.36
C MET A 18 -4.74 -19.83 -12.11
N LEU A 19 -3.85 -19.86 -11.11
CA LEU A 19 -3.02 -18.71 -10.76
C LEU A 19 -1.81 -18.55 -11.68
N GLN A 20 -1.28 -19.64 -12.23
CA GLN A 20 -0.08 -19.65 -13.07
C GLN A 20 0.00 -18.53 -14.13
N PRO A 21 -1.04 -18.23 -14.93
CA PRO A 21 -0.99 -17.14 -15.91
C PRO A 21 -0.92 -15.73 -15.29
N LEU A 22 -1.25 -15.57 -14.01
CA LEU A 22 -1.25 -14.31 -13.26
C LEU A 22 0.03 -14.09 -12.45
N ILE A 23 0.82 -15.16 -12.22
CA ILE A 23 2.05 -15.09 -11.42
C ILE A 23 3.08 -14.23 -12.15
N ARG A 24 3.53 -13.17 -11.47
CA ARG A 24 4.67 -12.37 -11.91
C ARG A 24 5.96 -13.05 -11.47
N SER A 25 6.91 -13.14 -12.39
CA SER A 25 8.26 -13.63 -12.08
C SER A 25 9.01 -12.64 -11.18
N LYS A 26 9.99 -13.14 -10.43
CA LYS A 26 10.92 -12.31 -9.66
C LYS A 26 11.57 -11.22 -10.52
N LYS A 27 11.94 -11.53 -11.76
CA LYS A 27 12.48 -10.56 -12.71
C LYS A 27 11.53 -9.39 -12.96
N GLN A 28 10.23 -9.64 -13.15
CA GLN A 28 9.24 -8.58 -13.36
C GLN A 28 9.06 -7.71 -12.11
N LEU A 29 9.20 -8.31 -10.92
CA LEU A 29 9.18 -7.57 -9.65
C LEU A 29 10.44 -6.70 -9.50
N ASP A 30 11.62 -7.25 -9.80
CA ASP A 30 12.89 -6.51 -9.78
C ASP A 30 12.89 -5.34 -10.76
N GLU A 31 12.31 -5.52 -11.97
CA GLU A 31 12.11 -4.46 -12.96
C GLU A 31 11.12 -3.37 -12.48
N TYR A 32 10.08 -3.76 -11.74
CA TYR A 32 9.16 -2.81 -11.11
C TYR A 32 9.89 -1.96 -10.07
N TYR A 33 10.62 -2.58 -9.15
CA TYR A 33 11.42 -1.87 -8.15
C TYR A 33 12.49 -0.98 -8.79
N SER A 34 13.20 -1.46 -9.80
CA SER A 34 14.22 -0.67 -10.52
C SER A 34 13.65 0.62 -11.14
N ARG A 35 12.42 0.57 -11.67
CA ARG A 35 11.73 1.76 -12.20
C ARG A 35 11.31 2.74 -11.12
N LEU A 36 10.82 2.26 -9.97
CA LEU A 36 10.56 3.12 -8.81
C LEU A 36 11.85 3.83 -8.37
N GLN A 37 13.00 3.15 -8.46
CA GLN A 37 14.28 3.69 -8.04
C GLN A 37 14.83 4.78 -8.97
N GLN A 38 14.55 4.74 -10.28
CA GLN A 38 15.00 5.75 -11.24
C GLN A 38 14.22 7.07 -11.13
N ASN A 39 12.99 7.03 -10.62
CA ASN A 39 12.17 8.22 -10.38
C ASN A 39 12.44 8.91 -9.03
N ALA A 40 13.43 8.41 -8.29
CA ALA A 40 13.88 8.91 -7.01
C ALA A 40 14.71 10.19 -7.12
N ASN A 41 14.15 11.25 -7.70
CA ASN A 41 14.81 12.54 -7.65
C ASN A 41 14.72 13.10 -6.23
N THR A 42 15.89 13.39 -5.67
CA THR A 42 16.18 14.03 -4.37
C THR A 42 15.71 15.48 -4.31
N ALA A 43 14.65 15.83 -5.04
CA ALA A 43 14.22 17.20 -5.19
C ALA A 43 13.69 17.72 -3.85
N GLU A 44 14.31 18.81 -3.38
CA GLU A 44 13.87 19.62 -2.25
C GLU A 44 12.38 20.03 -2.42
N ASN A 45 11.96 20.20 -3.69
CA ASN A 45 10.58 20.38 -4.10
C ASN A 45 9.93 19.03 -4.43
N ARG A 46 8.88 18.69 -3.68
CA ARG A 46 8.12 17.46 -3.84
C ARG A 46 6.77 17.74 -4.47
N LYS A 47 6.23 16.80 -5.24
CA LYS A 47 4.88 16.91 -5.81
C LYS A 47 3.87 16.13 -4.97
N CYS A 48 2.83 16.80 -4.50
CA CYS A 48 1.82 16.18 -3.65
C CYS A 48 1.05 15.07 -4.40
N LYS A 49 0.99 13.85 -3.87
CA LYS A 49 0.23 12.74 -4.48
C LYS A 49 -1.27 13.00 -4.52
N ARG A 50 -1.79 13.83 -3.60
CA ARG A 50 -3.21 14.20 -3.49
C ARG A 50 -3.58 15.34 -4.45
N CYS A 51 -3.14 16.56 -4.16
CA CYS A 51 -3.52 17.77 -4.91
C CYS A 51 -2.62 18.10 -6.11
N LYS A 52 -1.50 17.39 -6.29
CA LYS A 52 -0.51 17.60 -7.37
C LYS A 52 0.27 18.94 -7.33
N ILE A 53 0.09 19.74 -6.29
CA ILE A 53 0.86 20.98 -6.05
C ILE A 53 2.29 20.61 -5.61
N GLU A 54 3.27 21.43 -6.00
CA GLU A 54 4.65 21.33 -5.54
C GLU A 54 4.81 22.00 -4.18
N TYR A 55 5.56 21.38 -3.28
CA TYR A 55 5.74 21.86 -1.91
C TYR A 55 7.10 21.43 -1.34
N LYS A 56 7.51 22.09 -0.26
CA LYS A 56 8.65 21.67 0.57
C LYS A 56 8.13 21.14 1.89
N VAL A 57 8.82 20.17 2.47
CA VAL A 57 8.50 19.69 3.82
C VAL A 57 9.13 20.65 4.81
N GLU A 58 8.31 21.49 5.45
CA GLU A 58 8.71 22.31 6.58
C GLU A 58 8.59 21.51 7.87
N MET A 59 9.64 21.55 8.70
CA MET A 59 9.64 20.91 10.01
C MET A 59 9.59 21.99 11.10
N GLU A 60 8.81 21.73 12.14
CA GLU A 60 8.89 22.44 13.41
C GLU A 60 10.02 21.89 14.28
N SER A 61 10.13 22.41 15.50
CA SER A 61 11.04 21.88 16.52
C SER A 61 10.76 20.40 16.79
N LYS A 62 11.81 19.62 17.06
CA LYS A 62 11.74 18.18 17.39
C LYS A 62 11.25 17.26 16.25
N GLY A 63 11.38 17.68 14.99
CA GLY A 63 11.14 16.80 13.83
C GLY A 63 9.67 16.54 13.51
N VAL A 64 8.77 17.39 14.01
CA VAL A 64 7.35 17.36 13.68
C VAL A 64 7.12 18.17 12.40
N PRO A 65 6.39 17.66 11.39
CA PRO A 65 6.06 18.45 10.21
C PRO A 65 5.12 19.61 10.57
N LYS A 66 5.43 20.79 10.04
CA LYS A 66 4.60 21.99 10.22
C LYS A 66 3.30 21.84 9.42
N PRO A 67 2.12 22.04 10.03
CA PRO A 67 0.86 22.01 9.30
C PRO A 67 0.76 23.18 8.31
N LEU A 68 0.04 22.96 7.22
CA LEU A 68 -0.33 23.98 6.24
C LEU A 68 -1.25 25.02 6.88
N ASP A 69 -1.10 26.27 6.48
CA ASP A 69 -2.05 27.32 6.86
C ASP A 69 -3.43 27.12 6.21
N GLU A 70 -4.43 27.82 6.74
CA GLU A 70 -5.82 27.74 6.29
C GLU A 70 -6.04 28.08 4.81
N ASN A 71 -5.14 28.88 4.21
CA ASN A 71 -5.22 29.28 2.82
C ASN A 71 -4.54 28.26 1.88
N ASN A 72 -3.56 27.51 2.40
CA ASN A 72 -2.72 26.57 1.66
C ASN A 72 -3.02 25.08 1.94
N LEU A 73 -4.15 24.76 2.58
CA LEU A 73 -4.59 23.38 2.81
C LEU A 73 -4.49 22.51 1.54
N CYS A 74 -4.13 21.24 1.71
CA CYS A 74 -4.12 20.27 0.62
C CYS A 74 -5.56 19.94 0.23
N LYS A 75 -6.04 20.44 -0.92
CA LYS A 75 -7.41 20.21 -1.41
C LYS A 75 -7.45 19.15 -2.50
N PHE A 76 -8.22 18.07 -2.33
CA PHE A 76 -8.25 16.91 -3.24
C PHE A 76 -9.60 16.16 -3.16
N HIS A 77 -9.74 15.12 -3.99
CA HIS A 77 -10.79 14.10 -3.87
C HIS A 77 -10.16 12.84 -3.27
N SER A 78 -10.69 12.34 -2.15
CA SER A 78 -10.08 11.21 -1.41
C SER A 78 -10.23 9.87 -2.12
N CYS A 79 -11.34 9.67 -2.83
CA CYS A 79 -11.60 8.44 -3.57
C CYS A 79 -11.25 8.54 -5.06
N ARG A 80 -11.05 7.38 -5.68
CA ARG A 80 -10.83 7.24 -7.12
C ARG A 80 -12.10 7.62 -7.90
N VAL A 81 -11.88 7.90 -9.19
CA VAL A 81 -12.96 8.05 -10.16
C VAL A 81 -13.49 6.66 -10.51
N ILE A 82 -14.80 6.48 -10.42
CA ILE A 82 -15.52 5.25 -10.76
C ILE A 82 -16.31 5.50 -12.04
N PHE A 83 -16.31 4.49 -12.92
CA PHE A 83 -17.12 4.47 -14.12
C PHE A 83 -18.51 3.92 -13.80
N ASN A 84 -19.56 4.68 -14.09
CA ASN A 84 -20.92 4.18 -14.16
C ASN A 84 -21.25 3.90 -15.63
N LYS A 85 -21.85 2.73 -15.90
CA LYS A 85 -22.28 2.36 -17.26
C LYS A 85 -23.63 2.97 -17.62
N PHE A 86 -24.45 3.30 -16.62
CA PHE A 86 -25.80 3.84 -16.80
C PHE A 86 -26.12 4.90 -15.73
N PRO A 87 -26.01 6.21 -16.03
CA PRO A 87 -25.53 6.79 -17.29
C PRO A 87 -24.03 6.54 -17.52
N ASP A 88 -23.59 6.64 -18.78
CA ASP A 88 -22.19 6.44 -19.25
C ASP A 88 -21.29 7.60 -18.81
N GLU A 89 -21.00 7.67 -17.51
CA GLU A 89 -20.35 8.80 -16.87
C GLU A 89 -19.36 8.35 -15.79
N TYR A 90 -18.34 9.17 -15.57
CA TYR A 90 -17.36 8.96 -14.51
C TYR A 90 -17.68 9.87 -13.33
N TYR A 91 -17.51 9.39 -12.10
CA TYR A 91 -17.77 10.16 -10.88
C TYR A 91 -16.71 9.92 -9.83
N TYR A 92 -16.46 10.91 -8.97
CA TYR A 92 -15.63 10.71 -7.79
C TYR A 92 -16.41 9.97 -6.70
N ALA A 93 -15.93 8.81 -6.24
CA ALA A 93 -16.65 8.02 -5.23
C ALA A 93 -16.80 8.72 -3.87
N CYS A 94 -15.98 9.74 -3.60
CA CYS A 94 -15.99 10.48 -2.33
C CYS A 94 -17.13 11.50 -2.23
N CYS A 95 -17.62 12.03 -3.35
CA CYS A 95 -18.64 13.09 -3.36
C CYS A 95 -19.70 12.94 -4.44
N ASN A 96 -19.59 11.89 -5.27
CA ASN A 96 -20.43 11.64 -6.43
C ASN A 96 -20.45 12.78 -7.47
N SER A 97 -19.48 13.69 -7.43
CA SER A 97 -19.33 14.72 -8.45
C SER A 97 -18.94 14.10 -9.78
N ASN A 98 -19.65 14.48 -10.85
CA ASN A 98 -19.40 14.02 -12.21
C ASN A 98 -18.03 14.52 -12.70
N PHE A 99 -17.14 13.58 -13.00
CA PHE A 99 -15.79 13.79 -13.51
C PHE A 99 -15.79 14.42 -14.92
N ASN A 100 -16.81 14.12 -15.72
CA ASN A 100 -16.96 14.58 -17.09
C ASN A 100 -17.61 15.96 -17.19
N ALA A 101 -18.36 16.41 -16.18
CA ALA A 101 -19.13 17.66 -16.20
C ALA A 101 -18.28 18.94 -16.39
N HIS A 102 -16.96 18.83 -16.33
CA HIS A 102 -16.02 19.96 -16.39
C HIS A 102 -15.08 19.97 -17.61
N THR A 103 -15.27 19.09 -18.59
CA THR A 103 -14.35 19.01 -19.74
C THR A 103 -14.56 20.08 -20.81
N ASN A 104 -15.68 20.82 -20.81
CA ASN A 104 -15.97 21.81 -21.86
C ASN A 104 -15.30 23.20 -21.67
N PHE A 105 -14.62 23.48 -20.55
CA PHE A 105 -13.95 24.76 -20.30
C PHE A 105 -12.63 24.67 -19.53
N GLY A 106 -12.03 23.47 -19.43
CA GLY A 106 -10.72 23.28 -18.78
C GLY A 106 -10.67 23.59 -17.27
N ARG A 107 -11.82 23.79 -16.60
CA ARG A 107 -11.86 24.01 -15.15
C ARG A 107 -11.68 22.68 -14.43
N LYS A 108 -10.66 22.55 -13.59
CA LYS A 108 -10.54 21.39 -12.69
C LYS A 108 -11.76 21.31 -11.77
N ILE A 109 -12.28 20.11 -11.58
CA ILE A 109 -13.37 19.85 -10.63
C ILE A 109 -12.94 20.30 -9.24
N LYS A 110 -13.86 20.96 -8.53
CA LYS A 110 -13.60 21.46 -7.20
C LYS A 110 -13.37 20.28 -6.25
N PRO A 111 -12.22 20.22 -5.54
CA PRO A 111 -11.96 19.18 -4.55
C PRO A 111 -13.02 19.19 -3.44
N CYS A 112 -13.34 18.01 -2.89
CA CYS A 112 -14.32 17.83 -1.82
C CYS A 112 -13.71 17.60 -0.43
N THR A 113 -12.39 17.40 -0.37
CA THR A 113 -11.66 17.06 0.87
C THR A 113 -10.48 18.00 1.03
N THR A 114 -10.16 18.34 2.28
CA THR A 114 -8.98 19.12 2.64
C THR A 114 -8.15 18.42 3.70
N HIS A 115 -6.84 18.67 3.72
CA HIS A 115 -5.94 18.13 4.72
C HIS A 115 -4.82 19.12 5.07
N ASN A 116 -4.37 19.10 6.32
CA ASN A 116 -3.36 20.04 6.85
C ASN A 116 -1.93 19.71 6.42
N TYR A 117 -1.75 18.66 5.63
CA TYR A 117 -0.44 18.22 5.15
C TYR A 117 -0.52 17.78 3.70
N HIS A 118 0.51 18.13 2.94
CA HIS A 118 0.80 17.50 1.66
C HIS A 118 1.57 16.19 1.89
N ILE A 119 1.33 15.22 1.01
CA ILE A 119 2.05 13.94 1.01
C ILE A 119 2.74 13.72 -0.33
N SER A 120 3.96 13.22 -0.30
CA SER A 120 4.74 12.77 -1.44
C SER A 120 5.42 11.47 -1.06
N GLU A 121 5.75 10.64 -2.04
CA GLU A 121 6.71 9.58 -1.75
C GLU A 121 8.12 10.15 -1.69
N ASN A 122 8.90 9.63 -0.75
CA ASN A 122 10.33 9.79 -0.65
C ASN A 122 10.96 8.47 -1.12
N PRO A 123 11.29 8.32 -2.42
CA PRO A 123 11.76 7.03 -2.92
C PRO A 123 13.08 6.59 -2.27
N ALA A 124 13.91 7.52 -1.77
CA ALA A 124 15.12 7.17 -1.03
C ALA A 124 14.81 6.46 0.29
N PHE A 125 13.69 6.80 0.94
CA PHE A 125 13.24 6.12 2.16
C PHE A 125 12.80 4.68 1.89
N PHE A 126 12.05 4.44 0.80
CA PHE A 126 11.57 3.09 0.43
C PHE A 126 12.65 2.21 -0.22
N LYS A 127 13.77 2.79 -0.66
CA LYS A 127 14.94 2.03 -1.14
C LYS A 127 15.69 1.29 -0.03
N ASN A 128 15.70 1.84 1.18
CA ASN A 128 16.54 1.34 2.26
C ASN A 128 15.77 0.33 3.12
N GLY A 129 16.42 -0.79 3.45
CA GLY A 129 15.84 -1.81 4.32
C GLY A 129 14.97 -2.84 3.60
N ILE A 130 15.10 -2.95 2.26
CA ILE A 130 14.50 -4.04 1.50
C ILE A 130 15.19 -5.36 1.88
N VAL A 131 14.39 -6.35 2.26
CA VAL A 131 14.85 -7.71 2.56
C VAL A 131 14.44 -8.66 1.42
N SER A 132 15.03 -9.86 1.36
CA SER A 132 14.65 -10.87 0.38
C SER A 132 14.39 -12.20 1.06
N SER A 133 13.43 -12.96 0.52
CA SER A 133 13.16 -14.31 0.98
C SER A 133 14.34 -15.26 0.76
N ALA A 134 14.49 -16.22 1.66
CA ALA A 134 15.44 -17.31 1.47
C ALA A 134 15.04 -18.19 0.28
N SER A 135 16.03 -18.83 -0.35
CA SER A 135 15.78 -19.81 -1.40
C SER A 135 15.03 -21.03 -0.85
N SER A 136 14.12 -21.56 -1.67
CA SER A 136 13.39 -22.77 -1.35
C SER A 136 14.20 -24.02 -1.74
N ARG A 137 14.19 -25.05 -0.90
CA ARG A 137 14.74 -26.39 -1.22
C ARG A 137 13.65 -27.40 -1.60
N GLY A 138 12.39 -26.98 -1.65
CA GLY A 138 11.22 -27.84 -1.88
C GLY A 138 10.38 -27.36 -3.07
N SER A 139 9.42 -28.20 -3.47
CA SER A 139 8.46 -27.90 -4.54
C SER A 139 7.05 -27.61 -4.02
N ASN A 140 6.88 -27.46 -2.70
CA ASN A 140 5.57 -27.25 -2.08
C ASN A 140 5.23 -25.77 -2.13
N LYS A 141 4.52 -25.40 -3.19
CA LYS A 141 4.00 -24.05 -3.37
C LYS A 141 2.90 -23.81 -2.35
N VAL A 142 3.08 -22.78 -1.54
CA VAL A 142 2.07 -22.28 -0.62
C VAL A 142 1.53 -20.97 -1.18
N VAL A 143 0.23 -20.75 -1.01
CA VAL A 143 -0.45 -19.52 -1.42
C VAL A 143 -0.83 -18.75 -0.16
N TYR A 144 -0.50 -17.45 -0.13
CA TYR A 144 -1.00 -16.54 0.90
C TYR A 144 -1.61 -15.29 0.27
N ALA A 145 -2.71 -14.81 0.84
CA ALA A 145 -3.20 -13.47 0.60
C ALA A 145 -2.52 -12.49 1.57
N LEU A 146 -1.96 -11.42 1.04
CA LEU A 146 -1.28 -10.36 1.80
C LEU A 146 -2.02 -9.05 1.61
N GLU A 147 -2.34 -8.39 2.72
CA GLU A 147 -2.96 -7.07 2.72
C GLU A 147 -2.24 -6.15 3.71
N CYS A 148 -2.07 -4.89 3.32
CA CYS A 148 -1.48 -3.86 4.16
C CYS A 148 -2.42 -2.67 4.28
N GLU A 149 -2.68 -2.26 5.52
CA GLU A 149 -3.22 -0.93 5.78
C GLU A 149 -2.10 0.09 5.78
N LEU A 150 -2.32 1.21 5.10
CA LEU A 150 -1.32 2.26 4.95
C LEU A 150 -1.77 3.55 5.63
N CYS A 151 -0.84 4.18 6.35
CA CYS A 151 -0.94 5.55 6.82
C CYS A 151 -0.05 6.47 5.96
N ALA A 152 -0.32 7.76 5.96
CA ALA A 152 0.57 8.76 5.36
C ALA A 152 1.55 9.28 6.41
N THR A 153 2.82 9.34 6.04
CA THR A 153 3.90 9.95 6.81
C THR A 153 4.60 11.04 6.00
N VAL A 154 5.56 11.71 6.63
CA VAL A 154 6.48 12.65 5.97
C VAL A 154 7.33 12.01 4.86
N ASN A 155 7.41 10.68 4.82
CA ASN A 155 8.17 9.92 3.81
C ASN A 155 7.29 9.32 2.71
N GLY A 156 5.98 9.28 2.87
CA GLY A 156 5.06 8.66 1.90
C GLY A 156 4.03 7.78 2.59
N TYR A 157 3.55 6.75 1.91
CA TYR A 157 2.62 5.80 2.51
C TYR A 157 3.40 4.66 3.16
N GLU A 158 3.28 4.52 4.48
CA GLU A 158 3.93 3.46 5.26
C GLU A 158 2.88 2.50 5.81
N CYS A 159 3.23 1.21 5.87
CA CYS A 159 2.37 0.16 6.45
C CYS A 159 2.16 0.43 7.95
N CYS A 160 0.91 0.37 8.40
CA CYS A 160 0.51 0.48 9.80
C CYS A 160 -0.23 -0.75 10.33
N ARG A 161 -0.73 -1.63 9.45
CA ARG A 161 -1.20 -2.99 9.79
C ARG A 161 -0.91 -3.90 8.61
N VAL A 162 -0.49 -5.13 8.91
CA VAL A 162 -0.35 -6.19 7.90
C VAL A 162 -1.14 -7.40 8.34
N THR A 163 -1.80 -8.05 7.38
CA THR A 163 -2.54 -9.29 7.57
C THR A 163 -2.14 -10.27 6.47
N LEU A 164 -1.84 -11.51 6.88
CA LEU A 164 -1.52 -12.63 6.01
C LEU A 164 -2.54 -13.75 6.26
N VAL A 165 -3.16 -14.23 5.19
CA VAL A 165 -4.21 -15.24 5.21
C VAL A 165 -3.80 -16.42 4.32
N ASP A 166 -4.06 -17.65 4.76
CA ASP A 166 -3.78 -18.86 3.98
C ASP A 166 -4.92 -19.22 3.00
N GLU A 167 -4.80 -20.38 2.35
CA GLU A 167 -5.76 -20.87 1.35
C GLU A 167 -7.12 -21.32 1.96
N GLU A 168 -7.19 -21.44 3.28
CA GLU A 168 -8.41 -21.79 4.03
C GLU A 168 -9.08 -20.56 4.65
N ASP A 169 -8.74 -19.36 4.16
CA ASP A 169 -9.19 -18.07 4.68
C ASP A 169 -8.83 -17.84 6.16
N LYS A 170 -7.81 -18.52 6.68
CA LYS A 170 -7.37 -18.36 8.06
C LYS A 170 -6.27 -17.32 8.17
N VAL A 171 -6.44 -16.38 9.10
CA VAL A 171 -5.39 -15.41 9.47
C VAL A 171 -4.22 -16.16 10.11
N VAL A 172 -3.10 -16.24 9.41
CA VAL A 172 -1.86 -16.89 9.88
C VAL A 172 -0.88 -15.91 10.49
N TYR A 173 -1.00 -14.62 10.14
CA TYR A 173 -0.22 -13.55 10.74
C TYR A 173 -0.98 -12.22 10.67
N GLU A 174 -1.01 -11.49 11.77
CA GLU A 174 -1.53 -10.12 11.83
C GLU A 174 -0.70 -9.31 12.81
N SER A 175 -0.38 -8.06 12.46
CA SER A 175 0.31 -7.14 13.37
C SER A 175 0.05 -5.69 13.01
N LEU A 176 -0.05 -4.84 14.04
CA LEU A 176 0.17 -3.41 13.88
C LEU A 176 1.67 -3.17 13.64
N VAL A 177 1.96 -2.24 12.74
CA VAL A 177 3.32 -1.88 12.32
C VAL A 177 3.57 -0.43 12.69
N LYS A 178 4.59 -0.16 13.48
CA LYS A 178 4.99 1.20 13.82
C LYS A 178 5.68 1.84 12.62
N PRO A 179 5.12 2.90 12.00
CA PRO A 179 5.78 3.61 10.91
C PRO A 179 7.08 4.26 11.40
N GLU A 180 8.09 4.33 10.54
CA GLU A 180 9.35 4.99 10.87
C GLU A 180 9.20 6.52 10.75
N GLY A 181 8.40 6.98 9.78
CA GLY A 181 8.06 8.39 9.60
C GLY A 181 6.97 8.88 10.54
N PHE A 182 6.99 10.19 10.83
CA PHE A 182 5.91 10.85 11.56
C PHE A 182 4.60 10.74 10.76
N ILE A 183 3.56 10.18 11.37
CA ILE A 183 2.24 10.01 10.75
C ILE A 183 1.56 11.37 10.64
N ILE A 184 1.25 11.78 9.41
CA ILE A 184 0.51 13.02 9.10
C ILE A 184 -0.96 12.75 8.82
N ASP A 185 -1.32 11.53 8.43
CA ASP A 185 -2.71 11.11 8.18
C ASP A 185 -2.85 9.60 8.43
N TYR A 186 -3.74 9.20 9.33
CA TYR A 186 -4.00 7.79 9.62
C TYR A 186 -4.83 7.09 8.53
N LYS A 187 -5.44 7.87 7.63
CA LYS A 187 -6.36 7.38 6.59
C LYS A 187 -7.49 6.51 7.16
N THR A 188 -8.00 6.85 8.34
CA THR A 188 -8.98 6.04 9.08
C THR A 188 -10.22 5.71 8.25
N GLU A 189 -10.66 6.60 7.35
CA GLU A 189 -11.79 6.34 6.44
C GLU A 189 -11.57 5.16 5.49
N PHE A 190 -10.30 4.81 5.22
CA PHE A 190 -9.92 3.69 4.36
C PHE A 190 -9.37 2.51 5.17
N SER A 191 -8.56 2.78 6.20
CA SER A 191 -7.81 1.74 6.91
C SER A 191 -8.45 1.23 8.19
N GLY A 192 -9.43 1.98 8.73
CA GLY A 192 -9.94 1.76 10.08
C GLY A 192 -8.92 2.03 11.20
N ILE A 193 -7.67 2.38 10.87
CA ILE A 193 -6.61 2.67 11.85
C ILE A 193 -6.83 4.07 12.42
N THR A 194 -6.91 4.15 13.74
CA THR A 194 -7.00 5.41 14.48
C THR A 194 -5.68 5.73 15.18
N LYS A 195 -5.52 6.99 15.58
CA LYS A 195 -4.42 7.41 16.45
C LYS A 195 -4.37 6.59 17.75
N GLU A 196 -5.53 6.36 18.36
CA GLU A 196 -5.65 5.59 19.60
C GLU A 196 -5.19 4.13 19.43
N ILE A 197 -5.58 3.48 18.32
CA ILE A 197 -5.12 2.11 18.02
C ILE A 197 -3.60 2.07 17.90
N MET A 198 -2.98 3.06 17.24
CA MET A 198 -1.53 3.12 17.07
C MET A 198 -0.77 3.48 18.35
N GLU A 199 -1.36 4.28 19.24
CA GLU A 199 -0.74 4.67 20.51
C GLU A 199 -0.88 3.59 21.58
N ASN A 200 -2.01 2.87 21.62
CA ASN A 200 -2.32 1.90 22.68
C ASN A 200 -2.13 0.44 22.24
N GLY A 201 -2.14 0.16 20.94
CA GLY A 201 -2.02 -1.20 20.40
C GLY A 201 -0.58 -1.72 20.42
N PRO A 202 -0.38 -3.05 20.49
CA PRO A 202 0.94 -3.66 20.43
C PRO A 202 1.52 -3.51 19.02
N CYS A 203 2.39 -2.53 18.82
CA CYS A 203 3.04 -2.28 17.54
C CYS A 203 4.42 -2.94 17.47
N LYS A 204 4.69 -3.63 16.37
CA LYS A 204 6.04 -4.10 16.00
C LYS A 204 6.74 -3.10 15.10
N SER A 205 8.06 -3.06 15.15
CA SER A 205 8.84 -2.36 14.12
C SER A 205 8.70 -3.06 12.77
N LEU A 206 8.92 -2.31 11.68
CA LEU A 206 8.92 -2.88 10.33
C LEU A 206 9.89 -4.08 10.21
N LYS A 207 11.06 -3.99 10.84
CA LYS A 207 12.07 -5.05 10.83
C LYS A 207 11.60 -6.33 11.52
N GLU A 208 10.88 -6.22 12.64
CA GLU A 208 10.30 -7.39 13.32
C GLU A 208 9.23 -8.05 12.44
N VAL A 209 8.38 -7.24 11.82
CA VAL A 209 7.35 -7.70 10.88
C VAL A 209 7.98 -8.40 9.67
N GLN A 210 9.02 -7.83 9.08
CA GLN A 210 9.80 -8.45 8.01
C GLN A 210 10.33 -9.83 8.43
N ASN A 211 10.97 -9.92 9.60
CA ASN A 211 11.49 -11.19 10.12
C ASN A 211 10.39 -12.23 10.33
N ASP A 212 9.20 -11.80 10.77
CA ASP A 212 8.06 -12.69 10.95
C ASP A 212 7.49 -13.15 9.60
N LEU A 213 7.27 -12.23 8.66
CA LEU A 213 6.77 -12.55 7.32
C LEU A 213 7.72 -13.50 6.58
N LEU A 214 9.03 -13.31 6.68
CA LEU A 214 10.03 -14.19 6.05
C LEU A 214 10.06 -15.62 6.62
N LYS A 215 9.35 -15.91 7.72
CA LYS A 215 9.12 -17.29 8.18
C LYS A 215 8.09 -18.00 7.29
N PHE A 216 7.11 -17.26 6.79
CA PHE A 216 6.04 -17.74 5.90
C PHE A 216 6.42 -17.64 4.42
N ILE A 217 7.03 -16.52 4.04
CA ILE A 217 7.30 -16.16 2.63
C ILE A 217 8.68 -16.68 2.22
N LYS A 218 8.67 -17.64 1.27
CA LYS A 218 9.84 -18.23 0.63
C LYS A 218 9.81 -17.96 -0.88
N GLU A 219 10.90 -18.28 -1.58
CA GLU A 219 11.03 -18.07 -3.03
C GLU A 219 9.92 -18.71 -3.89
N ASP A 220 9.35 -19.82 -3.44
CA ASP A 220 8.26 -20.57 -4.10
C ASP A 220 6.86 -20.25 -3.55
N THR A 221 6.76 -19.29 -2.63
CA THR A 221 5.48 -18.81 -2.08
C THR A 221 4.80 -17.89 -3.07
N ILE A 222 3.50 -18.13 -3.31
CA ILE A 222 2.67 -17.28 -4.16
C ILE A 222 1.94 -16.30 -3.26
N LEU A 223 2.24 -15.01 -3.42
CA LEU A 223 1.51 -13.94 -2.77
C LEU A 223 0.42 -13.40 -3.68
N MET A 224 -0.78 -13.25 -3.13
CA MET A 224 -1.92 -12.65 -3.80
C MET A 224 -2.40 -11.43 -3.02
N GLY A 225 -2.88 -10.40 -3.72
CA GLY A 225 -3.37 -9.17 -3.11
C GLY A 225 -3.80 -8.15 -4.15
N TYR A 226 -4.63 -7.19 -3.75
CA TYR A 226 -5.08 -6.13 -4.64
C TYR A 226 -4.02 -5.04 -4.77
N GLY A 227 -3.17 -5.19 -5.79
CA GLY A 227 -2.10 -4.22 -6.03
C GLY A 227 -0.76 -4.57 -5.39
N ILE A 228 -0.56 -5.86 -5.05
CA ILE A 228 0.56 -6.48 -4.29
C ILE A 228 1.94 -5.79 -4.31
N ASN A 229 2.28 -5.14 -5.41
CA ASN A 229 3.50 -4.36 -5.54
C ASN A 229 3.56 -3.20 -4.52
N ASP A 230 2.43 -2.53 -4.26
CA ASP A 230 2.35 -1.41 -3.32
C ASP A 230 2.49 -1.93 -1.87
N GLU A 231 1.89 -3.07 -1.55
CA GLU A 231 2.00 -3.77 -0.27
C GLU A 231 3.45 -4.20 -0.01
N LEU A 232 4.07 -4.89 -0.98
CA LEU A 232 5.48 -5.31 -0.88
C LEU A 232 6.43 -4.11 -0.76
N THR A 233 6.16 -3.03 -1.50
CA THR A 233 6.95 -1.78 -1.39
C THR A 233 6.82 -1.17 0.00
N SER A 234 5.63 -1.17 0.59
CA SER A 234 5.39 -0.63 1.93
C SER A 234 6.04 -1.47 3.04
N LEU A 235 6.13 -2.79 2.83
CA LEU A 235 6.79 -3.73 3.74
C LEU A 235 8.30 -3.83 3.53
N LYS A 236 8.79 -3.33 2.38
CA LYS A 236 10.18 -3.45 1.94
C LYS A 236 10.63 -4.92 1.92
N VAL A 237 9.84 -5.78 1.27
CA VAL A 237 10.07 -7.24 1.10
C VAL A 237 10.10 -7.62 -0.38
#